data_AF-A0A3N1GII3-F1
#
_entry.id   AF-A0A3N1GII3-F1
#
_cell.length_a   1.000
_cell.length_b   1.000
_cell.length_c   1.000
_cell.angle_alpha   90.00
_cell.angle_beta   90.00
_cell.angle_gamma   90.00
#
_symmetry.space_group_name_H-M   'P 1'
#
loop_
_entity.id
_entity.type
_entity.pdbx_description
1 polymer ?
#
loop_
_entity_poly.entity_id
_entity_poly.type
_entity_poly.pdbx_seq_one_letter_code
_entity_poly.pdbx_strand_id
1 'polypeptide(L)' 'MDGRTSTTGATPEWRSAMIDVSGLSLADLAASAEADLPAESPLAHCLRRLADDLAHPGEPIAGFNSAL' A
#
# COMPACT_ATOMS: atom_id res chain seq x y z
N MET A 1 9.63 36.94 37.70
CA MET A 1 8.77 35.76 37.91
C MET A 1 8.44 35.29 36.51
N ASP A 2 9.38 34.56 35.89
CA ASP A 2 9.44 34.42 34.43
C ASP A 2 9.37 32.94 34.06
N GLY A 3 8.16 32.39 34.20
CA GLY A 3 7.82 31.04 33.76
C GLY A 3 7.63 31.02 32.25
N ARG A 4 8.72 30.95 31.49
CA ARG A 4 8.68 30.64 30.06
C ARG A 4 8.45 29.14 29.93
N THR A 5 7.19 28.74 29.79
CA THR A 5 6.81 27.38 29.39
C THR A 5 7.30 27.15 27.96
N SER A 6 8.46 26.50 27.84
CA SER A 6 8.96 25.98 26.57
C SER A 6 7.93 25.02 26.00
N THR A 7 7.19 25.45 24.99
CA THR A 7 6.48 24.56 24.06
C THR A 7 7.57 23.82 23.28
N THR A 8 8.01 22.68 23.82
CA THR A 8 8.67 21.66 23.01
C THR A 8 7.58 21.09 22.11
N GLY A 9 7.55 21.54 20.85
CA GLY A 9 6.67 21.00 19.83
C GLY A 9 6.87 19.49 19.76
N ALA A 10 5.89 18.74 20.29
CA ALA A 10 5.92 17.29 20.27
C ALA A 10 5.94 16.85 18.80
N THR A 11 7.06 16.29 18.35
CA THR A 11 7.11 15.59 17.08
C THR A 11 6.10 14.44 17.16
N PRO A 12 5.14 14.34 16.23
CA PRO A 12 4.17 13.26 16.25
C PRO A 12 4.93 11.93 16.18
N GLU A 13 4.72 11.05 17.16
CA GLU A 13 5.30 9.71 17.14
C GLU A 13 4.74 8.95 15.93
N TRP A 14 5.63 8.46 15.07
CA TRP A 14 5.23 7.61 13.95
C TRP A 14 4.63 6.30 14.47
N ARG A 15 3.36 6.08 14.14
CA ARG A 15 2.64 4.83 14.44
C ARG A 15 2.41 4.08 13.15
N SER A 16 3.01 2.90 13.04
CA SER A 16 2.73 1.95 11.96
C SER A 16 1.80 0.87 12.49
N ALA A 17 0.57 0.81 11.98
CA ALA A 17 -0.34 -0.30 12.27
C ALA A 17 0.02 -1.47 11.34
N MET A 18 0.14 -2.67 11.92
CA MET A 18 0.29 -3.89 11.14
C MET A 18 -1.12 -4.29 10.65
N ILE A 19 -1.36 -4.17 9.35
CA ILE A 19 -2.65 -4.52 8.76
C ILE A 19 -2.54 -5.95 8.24
N ASP A 20 -3.39 -6.83 8.76
CA ASP A 20 -3.53 -8.18 8.21
C ASP A 20 -4.29 -8.12 6.89
N VAL A 21 -3.65 -8.57 5.82
CA VAL A 21 -4.18 -8.58 4.45
C VAL A 21 -4.44 -10.00 3.93
N SER A 22 -4.18 -11.03 4.75
CA SER A 22 -4.23 -12.44 4.32
C SER A 22 -5.62 -12.90 3.90
N GLY A 23 -6.68 -12.27 4.43
CA GLY A 23 -8.07 -12.56 4.08
C GLY A 23 -8.66 -11.70 2.97
N LEU A 24 -7.89 -10.73 2.43
CA LEU A 24 -8.39 -9.80 1.43
C LEU A 24 -8.06 -10.26 0.02
N SER A 25 -9.02 -10.12 -0.90
CA SER A 25 -8.70 -10.22 -2.31
C SER A 25 -7.90 -9.00 -2.75
N LEU A 26 -7.14 -9.14 -3.84
CA LEU A 26 -6.40 -8.01 -4.40
C LEU A 26 -7.33 -6.86 -4.84
N ALA A 27 -8.54 -7.18 -5.30
CA ALA A 27 -9.54 -6.18 -5.67
C ALA A 27 -10.02 -5.40 -4.43
N ASP A 28 -10.23 -6.08 -3.30
CA ASP A 28 -10.64 -5.43 -2.04
C ASP A 28 -9.52 -4.52 -1.49
N LEU A 29 -8.27 -4.97 -1.61
CA LEU A 29 -7.08 -4.18 -1.27
C LEU A 29 -6.96 -2.93 -2.14
N ALA A 30 -7.14 -3.06 -3.47
CA ALA A 30 -7.12 -1.92 -4.38
C ALA A 30 -8.27 -0.94 -4.09
N ALA A 31 -9.48 -1.44 -3.87
CA ALA A 31 -10.63 -0.59 -3.54
C ALA A 31 -10.45 0.17 -2.21
N SER A 32 -9.87 -0.48 -1.20
CA SER A 32 -9.54 0.16 0.08
C SER A 32 -8.47 1.22 -0.09
N ALA A 33 -7.45 0.96 -0.91
CA ALA A 33 -6.39 1.92 -1.20
C ALA A 33 -6.91 3.16 -1.95
N GLU A 34 -7.89 3.02 -2.84
CA GLU A 34 -8.52 4.17 -3.53
C GLU A 34 -9.41 5.00 -2.59
N ALA A 35 -9.98 4.40 -1.55
CA ALA A 35 -10.82 5.09 -0.57
C ALA A 35 -10.00 5.81 0.52
N ASP A 36 -8.94 5.17 1.00
CA ASP A 36 -8.19 5.61 2.19
C ASP A 36 -6.90 6.37 1.85
N LEU A 37 -6.40 6.29 0.61
CA LEU A 37 -5.16 6.95 0.18
C LEU A 37 -5.44 8.02 -0.89
N PRO A 38 -4.59 9.05 -1.00
CA PRO A 38 -4.64 9.98 -2.11
C PRO A 38 -4.48 9.25 -3.45
N ALA A 39 -5.13 9.76 -4.51
CA ALA A 39 -5.05 9.17 -5.86
C ALA A 39 -3.61 9.02 -6.40
N GLU A 40 -2.69 9.87 -5.93
CA GLU A 40 -1.25 9.85 -6.26
C GLU A 40 -0.43 8.88 -5.38
N SER A 41 -1.09 8.07 -4.53
CA SER A 41 -0.43 7.11 -3.66
C SER A 41 0.30 6.05 -4.48
N PRO A 42 1.63 5.90 -4.31
CA PRO A 42 2.39 4.85 -4.98
C PRO A 42 1.84 3.45 -4.70
N LEU A 43 1.29 3.23 -3.50
CA LEU A 43 0.68 1.96 -3.13
C LEU A 43 -0.61 1.70 -3.91
N ALA A 44 -1.50 2.68 -4.03
CA ALA A 44 -2.74 2.57 -4.80
C ALA A 44 -2.43 2.29 -6.28
N HIS A 45 -1.44 2.99 -6.84
CA HIS A 45 -0.96 2.75 -8.21
C HIS A 45 -0.44 1.33 -8.41
N CYS A 46 0.41 0.84 -7.50
CA CYS A 46 0.96 -0.51 -7.57
C CYS A 46 -0.12 -1.60 -7.47
N LEU A 47 -1.11 -1.42 -6.59
CA LEU A 47 -2.22 -2.37 -6.42
C LEU A 47 -3.11 -2.43 -7.67
N ARG A 48 -3.45 -1.27 -8.26
CA ARG A 48 -4.18 -1.21 -9.54
C ARG A 48 -3.42 -1.92 -10.66
N ARG A 49 -2.14 -1.58 -10.84
CA ARG A 49 -1.31 -2.20 -11.89
C ARG A 49 -1.24 -3.73 -11.72
N LEU A 50 -1.07 -4.21 -10.48
CA LEU A 50 -1.04 -5.65 -10.21
C LEU A 50 -2.39 -6.32 -10.50
N ALA A 51 -3.49 -5.66 -10.15
CA ALA A 51 -4.83 -6.18 -10.45
C ALA A 51 -5.06 -6.25 -11.97
N ASP A 52 -4.62 -5.24 -12.71
CA ASP A 52 -4.71 -5.21 -14.18
C ASP A 52 -3.83 -6.30 -14.83
N ASP A 53 -2.60 -6.49 -14.35
CA ASP A 53 -1.68 -7.53 -14.81
C ASP A 53 -2.24 -8.94 -14.60
N LEU A 54 -2.98 -9.16 -13.50
CA LEU A 54 -3.64 -10.44 -13.21
C LEU A 54 -4.95 -10.63 -13.99
N ALA A 55 -5.68 -9.57 -14.28
CA ALA A 55 -6.88 -9.61 -15.11
C ALA A 55 -6.53 -9.84 -16.60
N HIS A 56 -5.37 -9.37 -17.03
CA HIS A 56 -4.86 -9.49 -18.40
C HIS A 56 -3.48 -10.14 -18.41
N PRO A 57 -3.37 -11.42 -18.00
CA PRO A 57 -2.09 -12.09 -17.96
C PRO A 57 -1.46 -12.08 -19.35
N GLY A 58 -0.24 -11.56 -19.43
CA GLY A 58 0.53 -11.54 -20.68
C GLY A 58 0.78 -12.94 -21.22
N GLU A 59 1.24 -13.05 -22.47
CA GLU A 59 1.56 -14.34 -23.07
C GLU A 59 2.52 -15.13 -22.16
N PRO A 60 2.18 -16.37 -21.79
CA PRO A 60 3.07 -17.23 -21.02
C PRO A 60 4.40 -17.36 -21.74
N ILE A 61 5.50 -16.97 -21.07
CA ILE A 61 6.83 -17.19 -21.61
C ILE A 61 7.10 -18.71 -21.53
N ALA A 62 6.91 -19.39 -22.66
CA ALA A 62 7.23 -20.80 -22.80
C ALA A 62 8.69 -21.04 -22.36
N GLY A 63 8.88 -21.90 -21.35
CA GLY A 63 10.19 -22.27 -20.83
C GLY A 63 10.54 -21.75 -19.42
N PHE A 64 9.85 -20.72 -18.89
CA PHE A 64 10.16 -20.22 -17.54
C PHE A 64 9.77 -21.21 -16.43
N ASN A 65 8.66 -21.93 -16.60
CA ASN A 65 8.19 -22.98 -15.69
C ASN A 65 8.61 -24.40 -16.11
N SER A 66 9.42 -24.54 -17.16
CA SER A 66 9.83 -25.86 -17.69
C SER A 66 11.23 -26.28 -17.24
N ALA A 67 11.92 -25.46 -16.44
CA ALA A 67 13.27 -25.72 -15.95
C ALA A 67 13.31 -26.34 -14.54
N LEU A 68 12.17 -26.80 -14.01
CA LEU A 68 12.05 -27.41 -12.69
C LEU A 68 11.68 -28.89 -12.80
#